data_AF-A0A7V0JH35-F1
#
_entry.id   AF-A0A7V0JH35-F1
#
_cell.length_a   1.000
_cell.length_b   1.000
_cell.length_c   1.000
_cell.angle_alpha   90.00
_cell.angle_beta   90.00
_cell.angle_gamma   90.00
#
_symmetry.space_group_name_H-M   'P 1'
#
loop_
_entity.id
_entity.type
_entity.pdbx_description
1 polymer ?
#
loop_
_entity_poly.entity_id
_entity_poly.type
_entity_poly.pdbx_seq_one_letter_code
_entity_poly.pdbx_strand_id
1 'polypeptide(L)'
;GILRPDVVFFGEMLPQGALNEAFELARQASLLLVVGSSLVVHPAAQVPAVAHAAGARLAIVNADPTPMDGITEWVFHEKAGKILPRLI
;
A
#
# COMPACT_ATOMS: atom_id res chain seq x y z
N GLY A 1 21.42 28.89 3.11
CA GLY A 1 19.98 28.70 3.38
C GLY A 1 19.79 27.60 4.41
N ILE A 2 18.56 27.43 4.92
CA ILE A 2 18.23 26.33 5.85
C ILE A 2 18.08 25.04 5.04
N LEU A 3 18.74 23.97 5.48
CA LEU A 3 18.59 22.63 4.90
C LEU A 3 17.37 21.94 5.53
N ARG A 4 16.63 21.20 4.70
CA ARG A 4 15.49 20.39 5.11
C ARG A 4 15.60 19.02 4.43
N PRO A 5 15.22 17.92 5.10
CA PRO A 5 15.16 16.60 4.48
C PRO A 5 14.15 16.56 3.33
N ASP A 6 14.48 15.79 2.30
CA ASP A 6 13.60 15.52 1.15
C ASP A 6 12.57 14.45 1.51
N VAL A 7 11.63 14.84 2.37
CA VAL A 7 10.51 14.03 2.86
C VAL A 7 9.25 14.86 2.90
N VAL A 8 8.12 14.17 2.77
CA VAL A 8 6.78 14.75 2.89
C VAL A 8 6.36 14.68 4.36
N PHE A 9 6.16 15.83 4.98
CA PHE A 9 5.62 15.91 6.33
C PHE A 9 4.10 15.78 6.32
N PHE A 10 3.52 15.48 7.49
CA PHE A 10 2.07 15.50 7.64
C PHE A 10 1.50 16.89 7.30
N GLY A 11 0.41 16.89 6.53
CA GLY A 11 -0.22 18.12 6.03
C GLY A 11 0.37 18.65 4.72
N GLU A 12 1.46 18.06 4.23
CA GLU A 12 2.01 18.41 2.92
C GLU A 12 1.44 17.53 1.81
N MET A 13 1.44 18.08 0.60
CA MET A 13 1.08 17.33 -0.59
C MET A 13 2.20 16.37 -0.96
N LEU A 14 1.84 15.13 -1.28
CA LEU A 14 2.75 14.20 -1.94
C LEU A 14 3.15 14.72 -3.32
N PRO A 15 4.33 14.33 -3.84
CA PRO A 15 4.71 14.58 -5.22
C PRO A 15 3.66 14.03 -6.18
N GLN A 16 3.00 14.93 -6.91
CA GLN A 16 1.83 14.57 -7.72
C GLN A 16 2.15 13.53 -8.81
N GLY A 17 3.35 13.59 -9.40
CA GLY A 17 3.78 12.62 -10.41
C GLY A 17 3.82 11.20 -9.87
N ALA A 18 4.47 11.00 -8.71
CA ALA A 18 4.56 9.70 -8.06
C ALA A 18 3.19 9.18 -7.60
N LEU A 19 2.32 10.07 -7.09
CA LEU A 19 0.98 9.67 -6.67
C LEU A 19 0.11 9.25 -7.86
N ASN A 20 0.16 9.98 -8.97
CA ASN A 20 -0.57 9.65 -10.19
C ASN A 20 -0.09 8.31 -10.76
N GLU A 21 1.23 8.12 -10.86
CA GLU A 21 1.82 6.87 -11.34
C GLU A 21 1.40 5.68 -10.47
N ALA A 22 1.44 5.81 -9.15
CA ALA A 22 1.01 4.77 -8.23
C ALA A 22 -0.45 4.35 -8.46
N PHE A 23 -1.36 5.31 -8.68
CA PHE A 23 -2.76 5.01 -8.97
C PHE A 23 -2.98 4.38 -10.35
N GLU A 24 -2.26 4.82 -11.39
CA GLU A 24 -2.35 4.19 -12.70
C GLU A 24 -1.87 2.73 -12.66
N LEU A 25 -0.74 2.47 -12.00
CA LEU A 25 -0.23 1.11 -11.81
C LEU A 25 -1.22 0.25 -11.00
N ALA A 26 -1.83 0.80 -9.95
CA ALA A 26 -2.85 0.09 -9.19
C ALA A 26 -4.05 -0.33 -10.07
N ARG A 27 -4.53 0.55 -10.95
CA ARG A 27 -5.66 0.23 -11.85
C ARG A 27 -5.33 -0.84 -12.88
N GLN A 28 -4.06 -0.99 -13.24
CA GLN A 28 -3.61 -1.96 -14.25
C GLN A 28 -3.18 -3.30 -13.62
N ALA A 29 -3.02 -3.35 -12.31
CA ALA A 29 -2.57 -4.54 -11.60
C ALA A 29 -3.63 -5.65 -11.65
N SER A 30 -3.19 -6.89 -11.87
CA SER A 30 -4.01 -8.09 -11.63
C SER A 30 -3.92 -8.57 -10.18
N LEU A 31 -2.84 -8.20 -9.49
CA LEU A 31 -2.57 -8.50 -8.08
C LEU A 31 -1.84 -7.32 -7.44
N LEU A 32 -2.27 -6.91 -6.25
CA LEU A 32 -1.56 -5.93 -5.43
C LEU A 32 -1.23 -6.55 -4.06
N LEU A 33 0.06 -6.52 -3.71
CA LEU A 33 0.58 -7.00 -2.43
C LEU A 33 0.94 -5.81 -1.52
N VAL A 34 0.26 -5.69 -0.38
CA VAL A 34 0.61 -4.75 0.69
C VAL A 34 1.52 -5.45 1.68
N VAL A 35 2.64 -4.82 2.01
CA VAL A 35 3.62 -5.36 2.97
C VAL A 35 3.92 -4.33 4.05
N GLY A 36 3.69 -4.69 5.31
CA GLY A 36 4.14 -3.91 6.47
C GLY A 36 3.54 -2.50 6.57
N SER A 37 2.30 -2.32 6.09
CA SER A 37 1.58 -1.05 6.17
C SER A 37 0.27 -1.23 6.93
N SER A 38 -0.03 -0.30 7.83
CA SER A 38 -1.31 -0.25 8.55
C SER A 38 -2.47 0.25 7.69
N LEU A 39 -2.17 0.83 6.52
CA LEU A 39 -3.16 1.39 5.59
C LEU A 39 -4.07 2.47 6.20
N VAL A 40 -3.49 3.36 7.03
CA VAL A 40 -4.24 4.48 7.65
C VAL A 40 -3.83 5.87 7.17
N VAL A 41 -2.66 5.99 6.52
CA VAL A 41 -2.13 7.30 6.07
C VAL A 41 -2.56 7.57 4.64
N HIS A 42 -3.36 8.62 4.47
CA HIS A 42 -3.85 9.06 3.17
C HIS A 42 -2.90 10.04 2.49
N PRO A 43 -2.86 10.06 1.14
CA PRO A 43 -3.66 9.26 0.21
C PRO A 43 -3.09 7.86 -0.11
N ALA A 44 -1.89 7.50 0.35
CA ALA A 44 -1.24 6.23 0.02
C ALA A 44 -2.11 4.99 0.36
N ALA A 45 -2.84 5.03 1.48
CA ALA A 45 -3.77 3.98 1.88
C ALA A 45 -4.92 3.71 0.89
N GLN A 46 -5.17 4.60 -0.08
CA GLN A 46 -6.20 4.40 -1.11
C GLN A 46 -5.74 3.50 -2.26
N VAL A 47 -4.44 3.32 -2.44
CA VAL A 47 -3.89 2.59 -3.59
C VAL A 47 -4.44 1.14 -3.69
N PRO A 48 -4.49 0.35 -2.59
CA PRO A 48 -5.07 -0.99 -2.65
C PRO A 48 -6.58 -0.99 -2.99
N ALA A 49 -7.32 0.01 -2.50
CA ALA A 49 -8.74 0.13 -2.80
C ALA A 49 -8.99 0.44 -4.29
N VAL A 50 -8.15 1.30 -4.89
CA VAL A 50 -8.19 1.59 -6.33
C VAL A 50 -7.89 0.34 -7.15
N ALA A 51 -6.90 -0.46 -6.76
CA ALA A 51 -6.58 -1.71 -7.44
C ALA A 51 -7.74 -2.71 -7.35
N HIS A 52 -8.31 -2.91 -6.16
CA HIS A 52 -9.45 -3.81 -5.96
C HIS A 52 -10.66 -3.39 -6.79
N ALA A 53 -10.99 -2.09 -6.82
CA ALA A 53 -12.08 -1.55 -7.63
C ALA A 53 -11.86 -1.76 -9.14
N ALA A 54 -10.61 -1.84 -9.60
CA ALA A 54 -10.24 -2.16 -10.98
C ALA A 54 -10.23 -3.68 -11.28
N GLY A 55 -10.55 -4.53 -10.29
CA GLY A 55 -10.60 -5.98 -10.44
C GLY A 55 -9.33 -6.71 -10.01
N ALA A 56 -8.35 -6.02 -9.44
CA ALA A 56 -7.16 -6.66 -8.89
C ALA A 56 -7.49 -7.51 -7.66
N ARG A 57 -6.80 -8.64 -7.54
CA ARG A 57 -6.78 -9.41 -6.27
C ARG A 57 -5.87 -8.69 -5.28
N LEU A 58 -6.19 -8.78 -3.99
CA LEU A 58 -5.39 -8.18 -2.93
C LEU A 58 -4.77 -9.24 -2.04
N ALA A 59 -3.51 -9.04 -1.68
CA ALA A 59 -2.81 -9.76 -0.62
C ALA A 59 -2.22 -8.76 0.38
N ILE A 60 -2.34 -9.05 1.68
CA ILE A 60 -1.78 -8.24 2.77
C ILE A 60 -0.89 -9.12 3.63
N VAL A 61 0.34 -8.66 3.86
CA VAL A 61 1.26 -9.22 4.84
C VAL A 61 1.59 -8.14 5.86
N ASN A 62 0.97 -8.19 7.03
CA ASN A 62 1.18 -7.22 8.09
C ASN A 62 1.00 -7.88 9.45
N ALA A 63 1.82 -7.55 10.45
CA ALA A 63 1.76 -8.20 11.75
C ALA A 63 0.42 -7.93 12.47
N ASP A 64 -0.14 -6.74 12.27
CA ASP A 64 -1.40 -6.30 12.87
C ASP A 64 -2.53 -6.21 11.82
N PRO A 65 -3.80 -6.26 12.23
CA PRO A 65 -4.94 -6.06 11.33
C PRO A 65 -4.92 -4.71 10.62
N THR A 66 -5.51 -4.67 9.42
CA THR A 66 -5.69 -3.44 8.64
C THR A 66 -7.17 -3.19 8.32
N PRO A 67 -7.57 -1.94 8.03
CA PRO A 67 -8.95 -1.64 7.61
C PRO A 67 -9.40 -2.38 6.33
N MET A 68 -8.45 -2.89 5.53
CA MET A 68 -8.72 -3.53 4.24
C MET A 68 -8.79 -5.06 4.33
N ASP A 69 -8.56 -5.65 5.50
CA ASP A 69 -8.54 -7.12 5.67
C ASP A 69 -9.85 -7.77 5.22
N GLY A 70 -11.00 -7.10 5.48
CA GLY A 70 -12.33 -7.63 5.14
C GLY A 70 -12.64 -7.74 3.65
N ILE A 71 -11.85 -7.10 2.77
CA ILE A 71 -12.00 -7.18 1.31
C ILE A 71 -10.78 -7.79 0.62
N THR A 72 -9.82 -8.28 1.41
CA THR A 72 -8.57 -8.86 0.92
C THR A 72 -8.67 -10.37 0.89
N GLU A 73 -8.23 -10.97 -0.21
CA GLU A 73 -8.33 -12.42 -0.38
C GLU A 73 -7.33 -13.19 0.48
N TRP A 74 -6.10 -12.66 0.59
CA TRP A 74 -5.05 -13.27 1.40
C TRP A 74 -4.53 -12.30 2.44
N VAL A 75 -4.72 -12.63 3.71
CA VAL A 75 -4.24 -11.84 4.84
C VAL A 75 -3.32 -12.70 5.71
N PHE A 76 -2.09 -12.25 5.89
CA PHE A 76 -1.10 -12.91 6.73
C PHE A 76 -0.72 -12.01 7.91
N HIS A 77 -1.23 -12.34 9.10
CA HIS A 77 -0.89 -11.68 10.36
C HIS A 77 0.44 -12.19 10.93
N GLU A 78 1.54 -11.85 10.27
CA GLU A 78 2.88 -12.28 10.65
C GLU A 78 3.95 -11.32 10.09
N LYS A 79 5.19 -11.43 10.59
CA LYS A 79 6.32 -10.65 10.09
C LYS A 79 6.56 -10.91 8.60
N ALA A 80 6.64 -9.84 7.81
CA ALA A 80 6.92 -9.91 6.37
C ALA A 80 8.19 -10.71 6.05
N GLY A 81 9.26 -10.55 6.85
CA GLY A 81 10.51 -11.30 6.68
C GLY A 81 10.38 -12.83 6.85
N LYS A 82 9.30 -13.34 7.45
CA LYS A 82 9.00 -14.77 7.51
C LYS A 82 8.13 -15.24 6.35
N ILE A 83 7.19 -14.40 5.91
CA ILE A 83 6.18 -14.77 4.91
C ILE A 83 6.71 -14.59 3.49
N LEU A 84 7.33 -13.45 3.17
CA LEU A 84 7.75 -13.14 1.81
C LEU A 84 8.71 -14.19 1.21
N PRO A 85 9.73 -14.72 1.93
CA PRO A 85 10.61 -15.74 1.37
C PRO A 85 9.93 -17.08 1.04
N ARG A 86 8.67 -17.28 1.43
CA ARG A 86 7.86 -18.46 1.09
C ARG A 86 6.94 -18.23 -0.10
N LEU A 87 6.75 -16.98 -0.52
CA LEU A 87 5.87 -16.57 -1.61
C LEU A 87 6.64 -16.38 -2.94
N ILE A 88 7.96 -16.22 -2.88
CA ILE A 88 8.85 -15.99 -4.04
C ILE A 88 10.01 -16.97 -4.08
#